data_AF-A0A650A2C8-F1
#
_entry.id   AF-A0A650A2C8-F1
#
_cell.length_a   1.000
_cell.length_b   1.000
_cell.length_c   1.000
_cell.angle_alpha   90.00
_cell.angle_beta   90.00
_cell.angle_gamma   90.00
#
_symmetry.space_group_name_H-M   'P 1'
#
loop_
_entity.id
_entity.type
_entity.pdbx_description
1 polymer ?
#
loop_
_entity_poly.entity_id
_entity_poly.type
_entity_poly.pdbx_seq_one_letter_code
_entity_poly.pdbx_strand_id
1 'polypeptide(L)'
;MSQTVDDLRNEIRQSTGRFEREISTGFTKEDLAAISTAVGHDVGDGSLPGKATMRAAIAQRVEGLDDERDADGPFRKAELEAIAAAVADA
;
A
#
# COMPACT_ATOMS: atom_id res chain seq x y z
N MET A 1 -13.72 18.12 0.56
CA MET A 1 -12.63 17.98 -0.44
C MET A 1 -12.31 16.51 -0.56
N SER A 2 -12.16 15.96 -1.77
CA SER A 2 -11.65 14.59 -1.90
C SER A 2 -10.15 14.60 -1.64
N GLN A 3 -9.64 13.60 -0.92
CA GLN A 3 -8.21 13.48 -0.62
C GLN A 3 -7.42 13.37 -1.92
N THR A 4 -6.22 13.97 -1.95
CA THR A 4 -5.29 13.80 -3.06
C THR A 4 -4.61 12.42 -2.98
N VAL A 5 -3.92 12.04 -4.05
CA VAL A 5 -3.10 10.81 -4.04
C VAL A 5 -2.00 10.88 -2.99
N ASP A 6 -1.44 12.06 -2.73
CA ASP A 6 -0.39 12.22 -1.74
C ASP A 6 -0.94 12.17 -0.31
N ASP A 7 -2.12 12.76 -0.08
CA ASP A 7 -2.84 12.62 1.20
C ASP A 7 -3.10 11.15 1.52
N LEU A 8 -3.63 10.38 0.57
CA LEU A 8 -3.91 8.96 0.75
C LEU A 8 -2.64 8.14 1.02
N ARG A 9 -1.53 8.45 0.34
CA ARG A 9 -0.26 7.77 0.59
C ARG A 9 0.29 8.08 1.98
N ASN A 10 0.15 9.32 2.45
CA ASN A 10 0.60 9.69 3.79
C ASN A 10 -0.31 9.13 4.89
N GLU A 11 -1.61 9.04 4.65
CA GLU A 11 -2.54 8.34 5.53
C GLU A 11 -2.16 6.87 5.66
N ILE A 12 -1.99 6.15 4.54
CA ILE A 12 -1.57 4.75 4.55
C ILE A 12 -0.22 4.58 5.27
N ARG A 13 0.74 5.50 5.07
CA ARG A 13 2.01 5.46 5.79
C ARG A 13 1.78 5.55 7.30
N GLN A 14 1.01 6.52 7.76
CA GLN A 14 0.73 6.71 9.18
C GLN A 14 0.05 5.49 9.80
N SER A 15 -0.99 4.96 9.14
CA SER A 15 -1.71 3.77 9.61
C SER A 15 -0.81 2.53 9.70
N THR A 16 0.23 2.46 8.85
CA THR A 16 1.20 1.36 8.83
C THR A 16 2.48 1.65 9.63
N GLY A 17 2.50 2.71 10.45
CA GLY A 17 3.66 3.08 11.28
C GLY A 17 4.86 3.66 10.51
N ARG A 18 4.63 4.14 9.30
CA ARG A 18 5.62 4.81 8.43
C ARG A 18 5.46 6.33 8.50
N PHE A 19 6.54 7.06 8.24
CA PHE A 19 6.55 8.53 8.28
C PHE A 19 5.95 9.16 7.03
N GLU A 20 5.28 10.30 7.20
CA GLU A 20 4.73 11.10 6.11
C GLU A 20 5.82 11.71 5.22
N ARG A 21 5.45 12.10 3.99
CA ARG A 21 6.34 12.75 3.03
C ARG A 21 5.65 13.96 2.40
N GLU A 22 6.33 15.11 2.41
CA GLU A 22 5.82 16.38 1.87
C GLU A 22 5.55 16.32 0.36
N ILE A 23 6.41 15.64 -0.40
CA ILE A 23 6.20 15.35 -1.83
C ILE A 23 6.32 13.84 -2.01
N SER A 24 5.17 13.17 -2.14
CA SER A 24 5.13 11.71 -2.10
C SER A 24 5.38 11.09 -3.48
N THR A 25 6.62 10.67 -3.72
CA THR A 25 6.89 9.62 -4.72
C THR A 25 6.20 8.31 -4.30
N GLY A 26 5.95 7.41 -5.26
CA GLY A 26 5.27 6.13 -4.99
C GLY A 26 5.96 5.31 -3.90
N PHE A 27 5.22 4.40 -3.26
CA PHE A 27 5.69 3.62 -2.11
C PHE A 27 7.07 2.98 -2.31
N THR A 28 7.90 3.07 -1.26
CA THR A 28 9.17 2.34 -1.18
C THR A 28 8.94 0.85 -0.90
N LYS A 29 10.00 0.03 -0.88
CA LYS A 29 9.86 -1.38 -0.49
C LYS A 29 9.42 -1.50 0.97
N GLU A 30 10.00 -0.69 1.84
CA GLU A 30 9.62 -0.65 3.27
C GLU A 30 8.16 -0.25 3.47
N ASP A 31 7.67 0.73 2.70
CA ASP A 31 6.26 1.13 2.80
C ASP A 31 5.34 -0.02 2.32
N LEU A 32 5.68 -0.68 1.21
CA LEU A 32 4.91 -1.83 0.70
C LEU A 32 4.98 -3.04 1.63
N ALA A 33 6.11 -3.26 2.31
CA ALA A 33 6.25 -4.30 3.31
C ALA A 33 5.34 -4.02 4.50
N ALA A 34 5.34 -2.79 5.02
CA ALA A 34 4.46 -2.39 6.12
C ALA A 34 2.97 -2.52 5.75
N ILE A 35 2.59 -2.12 4.52
CA ILE A 35 1.22 -2.32 4.02
C ILE A 35 0.89 -3.81 3.90
N SER A 36 1.81 -4.62 3.36
CA SER A 36 1.63 -6.08 3.24
C SER A 36 1.33 -6.69 4.61
N THR A 37 2.13 -6.35 5.63
CA THR A 37 1.93 -6.82 7.00
C THR A 37 0.58 -6.38 7.56
N ALA A 38 0.20 -5.11 7.36
CA ALA A 38 -1.07 -4.57 7.84
C ALA A 38 -2.28 -5.28 7.24
N VAL A 39 -2.20 -5.71 5.98
CA VAL A 39 -3.27 -6.49 5.33
C VAL A 39 -3.14 -8.00 5.54
N GLY A 40 -2.32 -8.45 6.50
CA GLY A 40 -2.18 -9.86 6.87
C GLY A 40 -1.26 -10.69 5.96
N HIS A 41 -0.36 -10.05 5.22
CA HIS A 41 0.71 -10.72 4.47
C HIS A 41 2.08 -10.46 5.12
N ASP A 42 2.57 -11.44 5.87
CA ASP A 42 3.95 -11.40 6.35
C ASP A 42 4.95 -11.60 5.20
N VAL A 43 5.83 -10.61 5.02
CA VAL A 43 6.91 -10.62 4.03
C VAL A 43 8.22 -11.19 4.59
N GLY A 44 8.25 -11.52 5.89
CA GLY A 44 9.35 -12.14 6.61
C GLY A 44 10.54 -11.20 6.92
N ASP A 45 11.43 -11.65 7.80
CA ASP A 45 12.61 -10.90 8.25
C ASP A 45 13.81 -10.94 7.27
N GLY A 46 13.59 -11.49 6.07
CA GLY A 46 14.62 -11.72 5.07
C GLY A 46 14.81 -10.56 4.09
N SER A 47 15.28 -10.88 2.89
CA SER A 47 15.30 -9.90 1.80
C SER A 47 13.87 -9.64 1.32
N LEU A 48 13.41 -8.39 1.42
CA LEU A 48 12.07 -8.01 0.98
C LEU A 48 11.82 -8.40 -0.49
N PRO A 49 10.60 -8.90 -0.81
CA PRO A 49 10.22 -9.20 -2.17
C PRO A 49 10.32 -7.99 -3.12
N GLY A 50 10.17 -8.24 -4.42
CA GLY A 50 10.02 -7.18 -5.41
C GLY A 50 8.78 -6.31 -5.13
N LYS A 51 8.80 -5.04 -5.55
CA LYS A 51 7.64 -4.15 -5.39
C LYS A 51 6.39 -4.72 -6.06
N ALA A 52 6.55 -5.29 -7.27
CA ALA A 52 5.45 -5.92 -7.98
C ALA A 52 4.84 -7.08 -7.18
N THR A 53 5.68 -7.96 -6.63
CA THR A 53 5.22 -9.06 -5.77
C THR A 53 4.41 -8.56 -4.57
N MET A 54 4.90 -7.54 -3.86
CA MET A 54 4.16 -6.97 -2.71
C MET A 54 2.86 -6.29 -3.15
N ARG A 55 2.84 -5.56 -4.27
CA ARG A 55 1.62 -4.94 -4.77
C ARG A 55 0.56 -5.95 -5.17
N ALA A 56 0.95 -7.04 -5.82
CA ALA A 56 0.05 -8.13 -6.15
C ALA A 56 -0.50 -8.80 -4.88
N ALA A 57 0.35 -9.03 -3.88
CA ALA A 57 -0.08 -9.61 -2.61
C ALA A 57 -1.06 -8.72 -1.84
N ILE A 58 -0.87 -7.40 -1.85
CA ILE A 58 -1.81 -6.41 -1.30
C ILE A 58 -3.13 -6.44 -2.07
N ALA A 59 -3.10 -6.44 -3.40
CA ALA A 59 -4.31 -6.45 -4.23
C ALA A 59 -5.20 -7.67 -3.97
N GLN A 60 -4.61 -8.84 -3.75
CA GLN A 60 -5.34 -10.06 -3.42
C GLN A 60 -6.02 -10.04 -2.03
N ARG A 61 -5.69 -9.09 -1.16
CA ARG A 61 -6.14 -9.05 0.24
C ARG A 61 -7.02 -7.87 0.57
N VAL A 62 -6.94 -6.79 -0.22
CA VAL A 62 -7.75 -5.60 -0.03
C VAL A 62 -9.02 -5.73 -0.86
N GLU A 63 -10.17 -5.68 -0.21
CA GLU A 63 -11.46 -5.72 -0.89
C GLU A 63 -11.59 -4.55 -1.88
N GLY A 64 -12.06 -4.84 -3.10
CA GLY A 64 -12.25 -3.83 -4.15
C GLY A 64 -11.00 -3.54 -5.00
N LEU A 65 -9.86 -4.20 -4.74
CA LEU A 65 -8.73 -4.19 -5.68
C LEU A 65 -8.86 -5.31 -6.71
N ASP A 66 -8.47 -4.99 -7.94
CA ASP A 66 -8.33 -5.93 -9.04
C ASP A 66 -7.04 -6.75 -8.84
N ASP A 67 -7.16 -8.08 -8.74
CA ASP A 67 -6.04 -9.00 -8.59
C ASP A 67 -5.27 -9.22 -9.90
N GLU A 68 -5.85 -8.86 -11.05
CA GLU A 68 -5.22 -8.86 -12.37
C GLU A 68 -4.55 -7.52 -12.73
N ARG A 69 -4.54 -6.55 -11.80
CA ARG A 69 -3.88 -5.24 -12.01
C ARG A 69 -2.40 -5.39 -12.38
N ASP A 70 -1.90 -4.43 -13.16
CA ASP A 70 -0.46 -4.30 -13.40
C ASP A 70 0.30 -3.99 -12.09
N ALA A 71 0.98 -5.00 -11.57
CA ALA A 71 1.74 -4.93 -10.33
C ALA A 71 3.05 -4.14 -10.45
N ASP A 72 3.59 -3.96 -11.66
CA ASP A 72 4.78 -3.13 -11.87
C ASP A 72 4.47 -1.64 -11.67
N GLY A 73 3.24 -1.24 -12.04
CA GLY A 73 2.70 0.11 -11.84
C GLY A 73 2.38 0.48 -10.38
N PRO A 74 2.38 1.79 -10.04
CA PRO A 74 1.92 2.27 -8.74
C PRO A 74 0.41 2.09 -8.58
N PHE A 75 -0.07 2.12 -7.33
CA PHE A 75 -1.50 2.16 -7.05
C PHE A 75 -2.14 3.46 -7.57
N ARG A 76 -3.28 3.31 -8.23
CA ARG A 76 -4.18 4.38 -8.67
C ARG A 76 -4.93 4.95 -7.46
N LYS A 77 -5.54 6.11 -7.62
CA LYS A 77 -6.26 6.78 -6.54
C LYS A 77 -7.32 5.90 -5.87
N ALA A 78 -8.21 5.28 -6.65
CA ALA A 78 -9.27 4.42 -6.11
C ALA A 78 -8.70 3.20 -5.35
N GLU A 79 -7.58 2.64 -5.82
CA GLU A 79 -6.89 1.54 -5.13
C GLU A 79 -6.28 2.03 -3.81
N LEU A 80 -5.74 3.26 -3.77
CA LEU A 80 -5.24 3.86 -2.52
C LEU A 80 -6.37 4.13 -1.52
N GLU A 81 -7.55 4.55 -1.96
CA GLU A 81 -8.72 4.72 -1.09
C GLU A 81 -9.13 3.39 -0.43
N ALA A 82 -9.17 2.30 -1.20
CA ALA A 82 -9.46 0.97 -0.68
C ALA A 82 -8.37 0.45 0.27
N ILE A 83 -7.08 0.66 -0.06
CA ILE A 83 -5.97 0.30 0.84
C ILE A 83 -6.05 1.10 2.14
N ALA A 84 -6.32 2.41 2.07
CA ALA A 84 -6.44 3.27 3.25
C ALA A 84 -7.53 2.76 4.19
N ALA A 85 -8.70 2.39 3.65
CA ALA A 85 -9.77 1.78 4.43
C ALA A 85 -9.31 0.47 5.08
N ALA A 86 -8.72 -0.44 4.31
CA ALA A 86 -8.29 -1.75 4.81
C ALA A 86 -7.22 -1.67 5.92
N VAL A 87 -6.29 -0.71 5.86
CA VAL A 87 -5.26 -0.56 6.91
C VAL A 87 -5.73 0.27 8.10
N ALA A 88 -6.85 0.99 8.00
CA ALA A 88 -7.44 1.70 9.13
C ALA A 88 -8.22 0.76 10.06
N ASP A 89 -8.70 -0.38 9.54
CA ASP A 89 -9.44 -1.40 10.28
C ASP A 89 -8.54 -2.52 10.87
N ALA A 90 -7.23 -2.47 10.62
CA ALA A 90 -6.23 -3.47 11.04
C ALA A 90 -5.65 -3.19 12.43
#